data_AF-A0A8S2RJ46-F1
#
_entry.id   AF-A0A8S2RJ46-F1
#
_cell.length_a   1.000
_cell.length_b   1.000
_cell.length_c   1.000
_cell.angle_alpha   90.00
_cell.angle_beta   90.00
_cell.angle_gamma   90.00
#
_symmetry.space_group_name_H-M   'P 1'
#
loop_
_entity.id
_entity.type
_entity.pdbx_description
1 polymer ?
#
loop_
_entity_poly.entity_id
_entity_poly.type
_entity_poly.pdbx_seq_one_letter_code
_entity_poly.pdbx_strand_id
1 'polypeptide(L)' 'MSYDFVPGVEFDETSADGRHLKSTITFVGNKWMHTSIDKHGKKSVVTRYIDDKGQHMI' A
#
# COMPACT_ATOMS: atom_id res chain seq x y z
N MET A 1 -2.52 -1.39 -14.19
CA MET A 1 -2.64 -2.63 -13.40
C MET A 1 -3.52 -2.31 -12.19
N SER A 2 -4.49 -3.15 -11.87
CA SER A 2 -5.39 -2.99 -10.73
C SER A 2 -5.26 -4.20 -9.80
N TYR A 3 -5.37 -3.96 -8.50
CA TYR A 3 -5.35 -5.01 -7.47
C TYR A 3 -6.60 -4.89 -6.63
N ASP A 4 -7.25 -6.02 -6.39
CA ASP A 4 -8.27 -6.14 -5.36
C ASP A 4 -7.59 -6.56 -4.06
N PHE A 5 -7.93 -5.88 -2.95
CA PHE A 5 -7.35 -6.17 -1.66
C PHE A 5 -8.39 -6.00 -0.55
N VAL A 6 -8.14 -6.67 0.58
CA VAL A 6 -8.90 -6.46 1.82
C VAL A 6 -8.02 -5.67 2.78
N PRO A 7 -8.51 -4.56 3.37
CA PRO A 7 -7.74 -3.78 4.33
C PRO A 7 -7.22 -4.64 5.49
N GLY A 8 -5.94 -4.51 5.81
CA GLY A 8 -5.26 -5.26 6.86
C GLY A 8 -4.82 -6.67 6.47
N VAL A 9 -5.16 -7.15 5.27
CA VAL A 9 -4.78 -8.47 4.76
C VAL A 9 -3.64 -8.33 3.76
N GLU A 10 -2.67 -9.24 3.84
CA GLU A 10 -1.56 -9.31 2.89
C GLU A 10 -2.05 -9.80 1.52
N PHE A 11 -1.54 -9.21 0.45
CA PHE A 11 -1.74 -9.64 -0.93
C PHE A 11 -0.45 -9.52 -1.74
N ASP A 12 -0.35 -10.29 -2.82
CA ASP A 12 0.78 -10.22 -3.74
C ASP A 12 0.59 -9.07 -4.73
N GLU A 13 1.61 -8.22 -4.84
CA GLU A 13 1.65 -7.06 -5.72
C GLU A 13 2.89 -7.15 -6.62
N THR A 14 2.73 -6.74 -7.87
CA THR A 14 3.86 -6.46 -8.77
C THR A 14 4.00 -4.94 -8.90
N SER A 15 5.16 -4.40 -8.49
CA SER A 15 5.47 -2.99 -8.65
C SER A 15 5.64 -2.63 -10.12
N ALA A 16 5.58 -1.32 -10.43
CA ALA A 16 5.70 -0.83 -11.80
C ALA A 16 7.03 -1.20 -12.50
N ASP A 17 8.08 -1.46 -11.74
CA ASP A 17 9.38 -1.92 -12.23
C ASP A 17 9.51 -3.46 -12.33
N GLY A 18 8.40 -4.20 -12.11
CA GLY A 18 8.33 -5.64 -12.27
C GLY A 18 8.77 -6.46 -11.06
N ARG A 19 9.01 -5.85 -9.89
CA ARG A 19 9.35 -6.60 -8.67
C ARG A 19 8.10 -7.16 -7.99
N HIS A 20 8.18 -8.41 -7.54
CA HIS A 20 7.16 -9.02 -6.69
C HIS A 20 7.32 -8.55 -5.24
N LEU A 21 6.21 -8.08 -4.67
CA LEU A 21 6.11 -7.53 -3.33
C LEU A 21 4.94 -8.21 -2.61
N LYS A 22 5.09 -8.36 -1.29
CA LYS A 22 3.99 -8.66 -0.39
C LYS A 22 3.52 -7.37 0.23
N SER A 23 2.28 -6.99 -0.05
CA SER A 23 1.74 -5.70 0.32
C SER A 23 0.57 -5.83 1.29
N THR A 24 0.45 -4.86 2.19
CA THR A 24 -0.67 -4.72 3.11
C THR A 24 -1.11 -3.27 3.13
N ILE A 25 -2.40 -3.04 2.92
CA ILE A 25 -3.00 -1.71 2.96
C ILE A 25 -3.85 -1.60 4.22
N THR A 26 -3.62 -0.56 5.02
CA THR A 26 -4.38 -0.27 6.24
C THR A 26 -4.90 1.16 6.21
N PHE A 27 -6.05 1.38 6.85
CA PHE A 27 -6.64 2.70 7.04
C PHE A 27 -6.66 3.02 8.54
N VAL A 28 -6.05 4.13 8.93
CA VAL A 28 -5.97 4.57 10.32
C VAL A 28 -6.36 6.05 10.37
N GLY A 29 -7.57 6.35 10.83
CA GLY A 29 -8.12 7.71 10.79
C GLY A 29 -8.23 8.20 9.35
N ASN A 30 -7.58 9.35 9.06
CA ASN A 30 -7.52 9.94 7.72
C ASN A 30 -6.28 9.50 6.92
N LYS A 31 -5.61 8.41 7.31
CA LYS A 31 -4.40 7.91 6.67
C LYS A 31 -4.66 6.58 5.99
N TRP A 32 -4.17 6.46 4.77
CA TRP A 32 -3.94 5.20 4.08
C TRP A 32 -2.45 4.86 4.18
N MET A 33 -2.13 3.73 4.80
CA MET A 33 -0.77 3.18 4.86
C MET A 33 -0.65 1.95 3.97
N HIS A 34 0.24 2.00 2.98
CA HIS A 34 0.60 0.89 2.12
C HIS A 34 2.00 0.42 2.50
N THR A 35 2.06 -0.75 3.13
CA THR A 35 3.32 -1.43 3.47
C THR A 35 3.63 -2.44 2.39
N SER A 36 4.85 -2.47 1.88
CA SER A 36 5.33 -3.45 0.91
C SER A 36 6.64 -4.07 1.37
N ILE A 37 6.76 -5.38 1.23
CA ILE A 37 7.96 -6.15 1.58
C ILE A 37 8.43 -6.86 0.32
N ASP A 38 9.69 -6.67 -0.06
CA ASP A 38 10.27 -7.38 -1.21
C ASP A 38 10.75 -8.80 -0.83
N LYS A 39 11.16 -9.57 -1.84
CA LYS A 39 11.70 -10.93 -1.66
C LYS A 39 12.96 -11.01 -0.77
N HIS A 40 13.64 -9.88 -0.53
CA HIS A 40 14.81 -9.78 0.35
C HIS A 40 14.42 -9.34 1.77
N GLY A 41 13.13 -9.17 2.06
CA GLY A 41 12.62 -8.71 3.34
C GLY A 41 12.73 -7.19 3.52
N LYS A 42 13.10 -6.42 2.49
CA LYS A 42 13.16 -4.97 2.58
C LYS A 42 11.76 -4.39 2.65
N LYS A 43 11.45 -3.74 3.77
CA LYS A 43 10.18 -3.07 4.01
C LYS A 43 10.19 -1.64 3.49
N SER A 44 9.15 -1.27 2.76
CA SER A 44 8.85 0.11 2.35
C SER A 44 7.44 0.46 2.82
N VAL A 45 7.22 1.71 3.22
CA VAL A 45 5.91 2.18 3.67
C VAL A 45 5.60 3.49 2.98
N VAL A 46 4.47 3.55 2.28
CA VAL A 46 3.91 4.77 1.71
C VAL A 46 2.70 5.13 2.55
N THR A 47 2.71 6.33 3.12
CA THR A 47 1.56 6.88 3.85
C THR A 47 0.96 8.00 3.01
N ARG A 48 -0.34 7.94 2.77
CA ARG A 48 -1.11 8.99 2.11
C ARG A 48 -2.16 9.51 3.06
N TYR A 49 -2.34 10.82 3.08
CA TYR A 49 -3.39 11.47 3.85
C TYR A 49 -4.58 11.70 2.94
N ILE A 50 -5.77 11.44 3.47
CA ILE A 50 -7.04 11.70 2.81
C ILE A 50 -7.57 12.99 3.42
N ASP A 51 -7.73 14.02 2.59
CA ASP A 51 -8.37 15.27 3.02
C ASP A 51 -9.90 15.13 3.09
N ASP A 52 -10.59 16.16 3.59
CA ASP A 52 -12.06 16.15 3.75
C ASP A 52 -12.83 16.05 2.42
N LYS A 53 -12.14 16.16 1.28
CA LYS A 53 -12.69 16.00 -0.07
C LYS A 53 -12.36 14.63 -0.68
N GLY A 54 -11.72 13.74 0.08
CA GLY A 54 -11.30 12.43 -0.38
C GLY A 54 -10.07 12.45 -1.30
N GLN A 55 -9.34 13.57 -1.36
CA GLN A 55 -8.14 13.69 -2.19
C GLN A 55 -6.90 13.22 -1.43
N HIS A 56 -5.99 12.58 -2.16
CA HIS A 56 -4.74 12.08 -1.61
C HIS A 56 -3.69 13.19 -1.61
N MET A 57 -3.18 13.54 -0.44
CA MET A 57 -1.98 14.35 -0.31
C MET A 57 -0.77 13.41 -0.18
N ILE A 58 0.25 13.64 -1.02
CA ILE A 58 1.53 12.90 -1.04
C ILE A 58 2.50 13.55 -0.07
#